data_AF-A0A0A8YWR2-F1
#
_entry.id   AF-A0A0A8YWR2-F1
#
_cell.length_a   1.000
_cell.length_b   1.000
_cell.length_c   1.000
_cell.angle_alpha   90.00
_cell.angle_beta   90.00
_cell.angle_gamma   90.00
#
_symmetry.space_group_name_H-M   'P 1'
#
loop_
_entity.id
_entity.type
_entity.pdbx_description
1 polymer ?
#
loop_
_entity_poly.entity_id
_entity_poly.type
_entity_poly.pdbx_seq_one_letter_code
_entity_poly.pdbx_strand_id
1 'polypeptide(L)' 'MNISLYSFSILPRPKKHFSIQFINVNKDSTNKMLIVVSSHLLQ' A
#
# COMPACT_ATOMS: atom_id res chain seq x y z
N MET A 1 2.50 16.40 12.00
CA MET A 1 2.64 15.52 10.82
C MET A 1 1.59 14.45 10.95
N ASN A 2 0.59 14.45 10.09
CA ASN A 2 -0.47 13.44 10.09
C ASN A 2 -0.13 12.37 9.05
N ILE A 3 -0.22 11.10 9.44
CA ILE A 3 0.01 9.97 8.53
C ILE A 3 -1.28 9.15 8.50
N SER A 4 -1.85 8.95 7.31
CA SER A 4 -2.94 7.99 7.10
C SER A 4 -2.47 6.83 6.22
N LEU A 5 -2.89 5.61 6.60
CA LEU A 5 -2.54 4.37 5.92
C LEU A 5 -3.80 3.70 5.37
N TYR A 6 -3.77 3.34 4.08
CA TYR A 6 -4.82 2.57 3.42
C TYR A 6 -4.18 1.36 2.75
N SER A 7 -4.74 0.16 2.94
CA SER A 7 -4.21 -1.07 2.35
C SER A 7 -5.30 -1.91 1.70
N PHE A 8 -5.00 -2.50 0.55
CA PHE A 8 -5.83 -3.53 -0.06
C PHE A 8 -4.98 -4.69 -0.58
N SER A 9 -5.57 -5.88 -0.60
CA SER A 9 -4.97 -7.09 -1.18
C SER A 9 -5.77 -7.56 -2.38
N ILE A 10 -5.05 -7.99 -3.42
CA ILE A 10 -5.63 -8.65 -4.58
C ILE A 10 -5.03 -10.06 -4.64
N LEU A 11 -5.91 -11.06 -4.69
CA LEU A 11 -5.58 -12.47 -4.91
C LEU A 11 -5.90 -12.87 -6.36
N PRO A 12 -5.01 -12.60 -7.33
CA PRO A 12 -5.14 -13.24 -8.63
C PRO A 12 -4.92 -14.75 -8.48
N ARG A 13 -5.93 -15.54 -8.91
CA ARG A 13 -5.85 -17.00 -9.00
C ARG A 13 -4.64 -17.46 -9.82
N PRO A 14 -4.05 -18.63 -9.51
CA PRO A 14 -3.79 -19.17 -8.18
C PRO A 14 -2.29 -19.01 -7.86
N LYS A 15 -1.96 -18.62 -6.62
CA LYS A 15 -0.63 -18.61 -5.97
C LYS A 15 0.19 -17.30 -5.90
N LYS A 16 -0.30 -16.18 -6.44
CA LYS A 16 0.34 -14.87 -6.19
C LYS A 16 -0.60 -13.96 -5.41
N HIS A 17 -0.14 -13.46 -4.28
CA HIS A 17 -0.86 -12.46 -3.48
C HIS A 17 -0.20 -11.10 -3.68
N PHE A 18 -0.95 -10.09 -4.11
CA PHE A 18 -0.45 -8.72 -4.21
C PHE A 18 -1.06 -7.88 -3.08
N SER A 19 -0.24 -7.07 -2.43
CA SER A 19 -0.70 -6.06 -1.47
C SER A 19 -0.25 -4.69 -1.94
N ILE A 20 -1.15 -3.72 -1.85
CA ILE A 20 -0.88 -2.33 -2.16
C ILE A 20 -1.17 -1.51 -0.92
N GLN A 21 -0.20 -0.70 -0.50
CA GLN A 21 -0.29 0.20 0.64
C GLN A 21 -0.10 1.65 0.17
N PHE A 22 -1.01 2.51 0.59
CA PHE A 22 -0.95 3.95 0.38
C PHE A 22 -0.67 4.62 1.71
N ILE A 23 0.47 5.30 1.79
CA ILE A 23 0.87 6.07 2.96
C ILE A 23 0.74 7.53 2.57
N ASN A 24 -0.25 8.20 3.14
CA ASN A 24 -0.45 9.62 2.94
C ASN A 24 0.17 10.39 4.11
N VAL A 25 1.24 11.13 3.85
CA VAL A 25 1.94 11.97 4.82
C VAL A 25 1.56 13.42 4.56
N ASN A 26 0.79 13.99 5.47
CA ASN A 26 0.47 15.42 5.48
C ASN A 26 1.40 16.13 6.48
N LYS A 27 2.31 16.95 5.96
CA LYS A 27 3.26 17.76 6.73
C LYS A 27 3.35 19.15 6.12
N ASP A 28 3.25 20.19 6.95
CA ASP A 28 3.50 21.59 6.57
C ASP A 28 2.81 22.01 5.26
N SER A 29 1.49 21.79 5.16
CA SER A 29 0.65 22.02 3.96
C SER A 29 1.01 21.20 2.70
N THR A 30 2.02 20.33 2.77
CA THR A 30 2.35 19.39 1.70
C THR A 30 1.74 18.02 2.02
N ASN A 31 0.91 17.52 1.11
CA ASN A 31 0.37 16.17 1.14
C ASN A 31 1.21 15.28 0.20
N LYS A 32 1.95 14.33 0.76
CA LYS A 32 2.77 13.38 0.02
C LYS A 32 2.13 11.99 0.11
N MET A 33 1.91 11.35 -1.02
CA MET A 33 1.42 9.97 -1.08
C MET A 33 2.55 9.03 -1.53
N LEU A 34 2.88 8.05 -0.69
CA LEU A 34 3.79 6.96 -1.00
C LEU A 34 2.96 5.71 -1.29
N ILE A 35 3.21 5.08 -2.44
CA ILE A 35 2.54 3.83 -2.85
C ILE A 35 3.57 2.70 -2.76
N VAL A 36 3.27 1.67 -1.99
CA VAL A 36 4.09 0.47 -1.86
C VAL A 36 3.31 -0.71 -2.42
N VAL A 37 3.89 -1.42 -3.39
CA VAL A 37 3.30 -2.63 -3.99
C VAL A 37 4.21 -3.82 -3.64
N SER A 38 3.65 -4.83 -2.99
CA SER A 38 4.36 -6.07 -2.64
C SER A 38 3.67 -7.27 -3.27
N SER A 39 4.46 -8.27 -3.67
CA SER A 39 3.96 -9.55 -4.15
C SER A 39 4.51 -10.68 -3.29
N HIS A 40 3.65 -11.57 -2.82
CA HIS A 40 4.01 -12.75 -2.06
C HIS A 40 3.71 -14.01 -2.90
N LEU A 41 4.67 -14.93 -2.95
CA LEU A 41 4.44 -16.27 -3.46
C LEU A 41 3.75 -17.07 -2.35
N LEU A 42 2.52 -17.54 -2.58
CA LEU A 42 1.87 -18.50 -1.68
C LEU A 42 2.61 -19.83 -1.86
N GLN A 43 3.37 -20.25 -0.83
CA GLN A 43 4.01 -21.57 -0.77
C GLN A 43 2.97 -22.68 -0.80
#